data_AF-A0A523H386-F1
#
_entry.id   AF-A0A523H386-F1
#
_cell.length_a   1.000
_cell.length_b   1.000
_cell.length_c   1.000
_cell.angle_alpha   90.00
_cell.angle_beta   90.00
_cell.angle_gamma   90.00
#
_symmetry.space_group_name_H-M   'P 1'
#
loop_
_entity.id
_entity.type
_entity.pdbx_description
1 polymer ?
#
loop_
_entity_poly.entity_id
_entity_poly.type
_entity_poly.pdbx_seq_one_letter_code
_entity_poly.pdbx_strand_id
1 'polypeptide(L)'
;MKKNSMLIVSTLLVVLISVAYNGYSTTVKHYNLKGLVSKAERIFTGQCISVEEGEIEFPKGSIWYTEYTFRISEGIKGTSGETITFRQYGLINPRQIDENTVVFNRPVGMPTYEANQQYMLFLIGDSELGLTGPAGLFQGAFLIYNDELNRRVALNGSQNLGLFKKDAATELKQFDLTQSEKALVEKSKGAFVLDDFVSVVKKFVQSN
;
A
#
# COMPACT_ATOMS: atom_id res chain seq x y z
N MET A 1 -57.26 44.37 2.75
CA MET A 1 -55.81 44.17 2.53
C MET A 1 -55.43 42.80 3.10
N LYS A 2 -55.00 41.87 2.24
CA LYS A 2 -54.78 40.45 2.54
C LYS A 2 -53.48 40.26 3.35
N LYS A 3 -53.56 39.51 4.46
CA LYS A 3 -52.40 38.97 5.20
C LYS A 3 -51.93 37.71 4.47
N ASN A 4 -50.71 37.74 3.94
CA ASN A 4 -50.06 36.54 3.40
C ASN A 4 -49.18 35.94 4.49
N SER A 5 -49.61 34.81 5.02
CA SER A 5 -48.79 33.78 5.65
C SER A 5 -47.89 33.16 4.58
N MET A 6 -46.59 32.98 4.88
CA MET A 6 -45.71 32.18 4.03
C MET A 6 -44.86 31.25 4.90
N LEU A 7 -45.11 29.95 4.70
CA LEU A 7 -44.42 28.82 5.28
C LEU A 7 -42.90 28.89 5.01
N ILE A 8 -42.12 28.61 6.04
CA ILE A 8 -40.70 28.26 5.92
C ILE A 8 -40.64 26.77 5.56
N VAL A 9 -40.32 26.47 4.30
CA VAL A 9 -40.00 25.11 3.86
C VAL A 9 -38.51 24.87 4.12
N SER A 10 -38.20 24.01 5.10
CA SER A 10 -36.83 23.54 5.36
C SER A 10 -36.49 22.41 4.40
N THR A 11 -35.57 22.65 3.46
CA THR A 11 -35.06 21.63 2.54
C THR A 11 -33.76 21.06 3.11
N LEU A 12 -33.82 19.82 3.62
CA LEU A 12 -32.65 19.07 4.08
C LEU A 12 -31.97 18.42 2.86
N LEU A 13 -30.81 18.94 2.47
CA LEU A 13 -30.00 18.42 1.37
C LEU A 13 -29.08 17.31 1.90
N VAL A 14 -29.42 16.05 1.64
CA VAL A 14 -28.54 14.90 1.91
C VAL A 14 -27.55 14.76 0.75
N VAL A 15 -26.30 15.15 0.97
CA VAL A 15 -25.20 14.93 0.02
C VAL A 15 -24.70 13.50 0.19
N LEU A 16 -25.13 12.60 -0.71
CA LEU A 16 -24.56 11.27 -0.88
C LEU A 16 -23.19 11.40 -1.57
N ILE A 17 -22.12 11.29 -0.79
CA ILE A 17 -20.76 11.16 -1.33
C ILE A 17 -20.62 9.75 -1.90
N SER A 18 -20.79 9.64 -3.21
CA SER A 18 -20.54 8.41 -3.97
C SER A 18 -19.04 8.14 -4.01
N VAL A 19 -18.54 7.33 -3.07
CA VAL A 19 -17.21 6.73 -3.19
C VAL A 19 -17.28 5.78 -4.39
N ALA A 20 -16.67 6.18 -5.51
CA ALA A 20 -16.53 5.33 -6.69
C ALA A 20 -15.64 4.13 -6.33
N TYR A 21 -16.25 3.03 -5.93
CA TYR A 21 -15.58 1.74 -5.81
C TYR A 21 -15.30 1.21 -7.21
N ASN A 22 -14.12 1.52 -7.74
CA ASN A 22 -13.58 0.78 -8.89
C ASN A 22 -13.21 -0.63 -8.44
N GLY A 23 -14.22 -1.51 -8.39
CA GLY A 23 -14.07 -2.93 -8.11
C GLY A 23 -13.44 -3.66 -9.29
N TYR A 24 -12.12 -3.52 -9.47
CA TYR A 24 -11.38 -4.43 -10.33
C TYR A 24 -11.24 -5.77 -9.60
N SER A 25 -12.25 -6.65 -9.75
CA SER A 25 -12.17 -8.03 -9.28
C SER A 25 -11.25 -8.83 -10.21
N THR A 26 -9.95 -8.63 -10.03
CA THR A 26 -8.95 -9.60 -10.46
C THR A 26 -8.75 -10.58 -9.32
N THR A 27 -8.71 -11.89 -9.61
CA THR A 27 -8.42 -12.91 -8.58
C THR A 27 -6.94 -12.87 -8.22
N VAL A 28 -6.52 -11.81 -7.52
CA VAL A 28 -5.19 -11.75 -6.93
C VAL A 28 -5.16 -12.74 -5.76
N LYS A 29 -4.14 -13.60 -5.72
CA LYS A 29 -3.91 -14.49 -4.59
C LYS A 29 -3.81 -13.65 -3.31
N HIS A 30 -4.67 -13.96 -2.35
CA HIS A 30 -4.69 -13.27 -1.07
C HIS A 30 -3.55 -13.77 -0.17
N TYR A 31 -2.79 -12.85 0.41
CA TYR A 31 -1.71 -13.16 1.36
C TYR A 31 -2.09 -12.72 2.77
N ASN A 32 -1.80 -13.58 3.75
CA ASN A 32 -1.74 -13.15 5.15
C ASN A 32 -0.38 -12.53 5.44
N LEU A 33 -0.18 -12.01 6.66
CA LEU A 33 1.03 -11.31 7.04
C LEU A 33 2.26 -12.20 6.95
N LYS A 34 2.17 -13.46 7.39
CA LYS A 34 3.25 -14.44 7.23
C LYS A 34 3.68 -14.57 5.78
N GLY A 35 2.73 -14.73 4.86
CA GLY A 35 3.01 -14.84 3.43
C GLY A 35 3.65 -13.57 2.83
N LEU A 36 3.24 -12.38 3.30
CA LEU A 36 3.87 -11.12 2.90
C LEU A 36 5.31 -11.01 3.41
N VAL A 37 5.54 -11.28 4.70
CA VAL A 37 6.89 -11.21 5.32
C VAL A 37 7.84 -12.23 4.72
N SER A 38 7.36 -13.45 4.47
CA SER A 38 8.15 -14.53 3.86
C SER A 38 8.59 -14.18 2.44
N LYS A 39 7.71 -13.54 1.65
CA LYS A 39 8.00 -13.18 0.25
C LYS A 39 8.84 -11.90 0.12
N ALA A 40 8.78 -11.01 1.11
CA ALA A 40 9.51 -9.76 1.10
C ALA A 40 10.98 -9.97 1.48
N GLU A 41 11.89 -9.41 0.68
CA GLU A 41 13.31 -9.31 1.04
C GLU A 41 13.59 -8.01 1.80
N ARG A 42 12.84 -6.95 1.47
CA ARG A 42 12.95 -5.63 2.10
C ARG A 42 11.62 -5.23 2.70
N ILE A 43 11.63 -4.78 3.95
CA ILE A 43 10.47 -4.19 4.63
C ILE A 43 10.93 -2.90 5.30
N PHE A 44 10.22 -1.80 5.09
CA PHE A 44 10.52 -0.51 5.72
C PHE A 44 9.29 0.39 5.79
N THR A 45 9.33 1.38 6.68
CA THR A 45 8.45 2.56 6.61
C THR A 45 9.24 3.75 6.09
N GLY A 46 8.62 4.63 5.31
CA GLY A 46 9.29 5.78 4.74
C GLY A 46 8.37 6.74 4.01
N GLN A 47 8.89 7.91 3.67
CA GLN A 47 8.22 8.90 2.84
C GLN A 47 8.73 8.81 1.41
N CYS A 48 7.84 8.75 0.42
CA CYS A 48 8.25 8.86 -0.98
C CYS A 48 8.68 10.30 -1.26
N ILE A 49 9.89 10.50 -1.75
CA ILE A 49 10.48 11.83 -2.00
C ILE A 49 10.76 12.12 -3.49
N SER A 50 10.88 11.08 -4.33
CA SER A 50 10.94 11.24 -5.78
C SER A 50 10.18 10.12 -6.49
N VAL A 51 9.60 10.46 -7.63
CA VAL A 51 8.84 9.59 -8.53
C VAL A 51 9.21 9.97 -9.96
N GLU A 52 9.92 9.08 -10.65
CA GLU A 52 10.46 9.34 -11.98
C GLU A 52 10.16 8.17 -12.91
N GLU A 53 9.72 8.43 -14.13
CA GLU A 53 9.50 7.39 -15.14
C GLU A 53 10.75 7.22 -16.00
N GLY A 54 11.09 5.98 -16.32
CA GLY A 54 12.27 5.64 -17.11
C GLY A 54 12.07 4.42 -18.01
N GLU A 55 13.10 4.11 -18.78
CA GLU A 55 13.09 3.07 -19.79
C GLU A 55 14.38 2.25 -19.72
N ILE A 56 14.24 0.93 -19.84
CA ILE A 56 15.37 0.03 -20.12
C ILE A 56 15.28 -0.35 -21.59
N GLU A 57 16.22 0.12 -22.39
CA GLU A 57 16.30 -0.18 -23.82
C GLU A 57 16.98 -1.54 -24.07
N PHE A 58 16.44 -2.27 -25.03
CA PHE A 58 17.01 -3.51 -25.56
C PHE A 58 17.05 -3.43 -27.10
N PRO A 59 17.86 -4.27 -27.77
CA PRO A 59 17.95 -4.26 -29.24
C PRO A 59 16.63 -4.45 -30.01
N LYS A 60 15.58 -4.97 -29.36
CA LYS A 60 14.27 -5.28 -29.98
C LYS A 60 13.06 -4.74 -29.20
N GLY A 61 13.25 -3.72 -28.36
CA GLY A 61 12.17 -3.10 -27.60
C GLY A 61 12.63 -2.54 -26.28
N SER A 62 11.68 -2.18 -25.44
CA SER A 62 11.99 -1.53 -24.17
C SER A 62 11.04 -1.91 -23.05
N ILE A 63 11.52 -1.73 -21.82
CA ILE A 63 10.73 -1.93 -20.61
C ILE A 63 10.64 -0.59 -19.87
N TRP A 64 9.42 -0.08 -19.77
CA TRP A 64 9.12 1.11 -19.00
C TRP A 64 8.96 0.79 -17.52
N TYR A 65 9.55 1.64 -16.68
CA TYR A 65 9.48 1.54 -15.23
C TYR A 65 9.20 2.90 -14.59
N THR A 66 8.79 2.85 -13.33
CA THR A 66 8.77 4.00 -12.44
C THR A 66 9.81 3.78 -11.33
N GLU A 67 10.76 4.69 -11.22
CA GLU A 67 11.73 4.77 -10.15
C GLU A 67 11.14 5.57 -8.98
N TYR A 68 11.19 4.96 -7.80
CA TYR A 68 10.74 5.59 -6.57
C TYR A 68 11.92 5.74 -5.63
N THR A 69 12.09 6.94 -5.10
CA THR A 69 13.03 7.19 -4.00
C THR A 69 12.25 7.47 -2.73
N PHE A 70 12.59 6.76 -1.66
CA PHE A 70 12.03 6.92 -0.34
C PHE A 70 13.08 7.39 0.65
N ARG A 71 12.71 8.35 1.51
CA ARG A 71 13.40 8.59 2.78
C ARG A 71 12.92 7.57 3.78
N ILE A 72 13.81 6.74 4.30
CA ILE A 72 13.51 5.68 5.25
C ILE A 72 13.26 6.32 6.62
N SER A 73 12.08 6.06 7.18
CA SER A 73 11.77 6.37 8.57
C SER A 73 12.23 5.24 9.49
N GLU A 74 12.04 3.98 9.05
CA GLU A 74 12.44 2.80 9.80
C GLU A 74 12.67 1.59 8.87
N GLY A 75 13.86 1.01 8.93
CA GLY A 75 14.16 -0.28 8.30
C GLY A 75 13.70 -1.44 9.19
N ILE A 76 12.94 -2.39 8.63
CA ILE A 76 12.33 -3.51 9.36
C ILE A 76 12.93 -4.86 8.95
N LYS A 77 13.15 -5.08 7.64
CA LYS A 77 13.81 -6.27 7.09
C LYS A 77 14.66 -5.85 5.89
N GLY A 78 15.90 -6.34 5.82
CA GLY A 78 16.78 -6.18 4.65
C GLY A 78 17.03 -4.74 4.17
N THR A 79 16.70 -3.73 4.97
CA THR A 79 16.72 -2.30 4.57
C THR A 79 17.42 -1.49 5.65
N SER A 80 18.40 -0.69 5.26
CA SER A 80 19.21 0.18 6.13
C SER A 80 19.61 1.45 5.36
N GLY A 81 20.00 2.50 6.08
CA GLY A 81 20.39 3.79 5.50
C GLY A 81 19.27 4.83 5.55
N GLU A 82 19.54 6.01 5.01
CA GLU A 82 18.62 7.16 5.04
C GLU A 82 17.60 7.14 3.89
N THR A 83 17.99 6.58 2.75
CA THR A 83 17.15 6.51 1.55
C THR A 83 17.24 5.15 0.88
N ILE A 84 16.19 4.81 0.15
CA ILE A 84 16.15 3.66 -0.75
C ILE A 84 15.52 4.08 -2.08
N THR A 85 16.17 3.69 -3.17
CA THR A 85 15.66 3.88 -4.53
C THR A 85 15.43 2.51 -5.16
N PHE A 86 14.29 2.35 -5.82
CA PHE A 86 13.97 1.12 -6.53
C PHE A 86 13.12 1.38 -7.77
N ARG A 87 13.21 0.48 -8.75
CA ARG A 87 12.47 0.57 -10.01
C ARG A 87 11.32 -0.44 -10.01
N GLN A 88 10.11 0.05 -10.25
CA GLN A 88 8.92 -0.77 -10.38
C GLN A 88 8.48 -0.84 -11.84
N TYR A 89 8.15 -2.05 -12.30
CA TYR A 89 7.63 -2.22 -13.65
C TYR A 89 6.32 -1.45 -13.88
N GLY A 90 6.26 -0.72 -15.00
CA GLY A 90 5.08 0.04 -15.40
C GLY A 90 5.24 1.55 -15.25
N LEU A 91 4.52 2.29 -16.09
CA LEU A 91 4.33 3.74 -15.98
C LEU A 91 3.16 4.09 -15.05
N ILE A 92 3.22 5.28 -14.45
CA ILE A 92 2.10 5.86 -13.71
C ILE A 92 1.09 6.44 -14.69
N ASN A 93 1.58 7.14 -15.71
CA ASN A 93 0.74 7.78 -16.72
C ASN A 93 0.85 7.06 -18.07
N PRO A 94 -0.23 6.99 -18.86
CA PRO A 94 -0.14 6.55 -20.24
C PRO A 94 0.85 7.43 -21.01
N ARG A 95 1.76 6.82 -21.77
CA ARG A 95 2.71 7.54 -22.62
C ARG A 95 2.40 7.29 -24.08
N GLN A 96 2.23 8.37 -24.84
CA GLN A 96 2.17 8.29 -26.29
C GLN A 96 3.59 8.13 -26.84
N ILE A 97 3.82 7.08 -27.63
CA ILE A 97 5.14 6.79 -28.23
C ILE A 97 5.18 7.10 -29.72
N ASP A 98 4.03 7.08 -30.41
CA ASP A 98 3.86 7.53 -31.79
C ASP A 98 2.40 8.03 -32.01
N GLU A 99 2.05 8.42 -33.23
CA GLU A 99 0.72 8.96 -33.58
C GLU A 99 -0.44 8.01 -33.23
N ASN A 100 -0.20 6.70 -33.16
CA ASN A 100 -1.22 5.67 -33.05
C ASN A 100 -1.04 4.75 -31.83
N THR A 101 0.05 4.90 -31.07
CA THR A 101 0.41 3.99 -29.99
C THR A 101 0.56 4.72 -28.66
N VAL A 102 -0.27 4.30 -27.70
CA VAL A 102 -0.17 4.69 -26.29
C VAL A 102 0.20 3.46 -25.47
N VAL A 103 1.27 3.58 -24.67
CA VAL A 103 1.72 2.53 -23.78
C VAL A 103 1.12 2.76 -22.40
N PHE A 104 0.39 1.75 -21.92
CA PHE A 104 -0.01 1.60 -20.53
C PHE A 104 0.40 0.19 -20.09
N ASN A 105 1.53 0.07 -19.41
CA ASN A 105 2.13 -1.24 -19.11
C ASN A 105 2.11 -1.62 -17.63
N ARG A 106 1.38 -0.89 -16.77
CA ARG A 106 1.31 -1.21 -15.34
C ARG A 106 0.35 -2.40 -15.10
N PRO A 107 0.82 -3.49 -14.45
CA PRO A 107 -0.05 -4.61 -14.09
C PRO A 107 -1.20 -4.17 -13.19
N VAL A 108 -2.39 -4.72 -13.40
CA VAL A 108 -3.54 -4.46 -12.52
C VAL A 108 -3.20 -4.82 -11.08
N GLY A 109 -3.44 -3.88 -10.17
CA GLY A 109 -3.13 -4.03 -8.76
C GLY A 109 -1.69 -3.67 -8.37
N MET A 110 -0.80 -3.38 -9.31
CA MET A 110 0.50 -2.80 -8.97
C MET A 110 0.30 -1.38 -8.41
N PRO A 111 0.70 -1.10 -7.16
CA PRO A 111 0.43 0.19 -6.56
C PRO A 111 1.29 1.29 -7.18
N THR A 112 0.86 2.53 -6.98
CA THR A 112 1.65 3.73 -7.25
C THR A 112 1.88 4.45 -5.95
N TYR A 113 3.01 5.12 -5.84
CA TYR A 113 3.37 5.91 -4.67
C TYR A 113 3.41 7.38 -5.05
N GLU A 114 2.85 8.22 -4.19
CA GLU A 114 2.81 9.66 -4.40
C GLU A 114 3.93 10.34 -3.61
N ALA A 115 4.58 11.32 -4.23
CA ALA A 115 5.55 12.15 -3.55
C ALA A 115 4.94 12.80 -2.30
N ASN A 116 5.74 12.91 -1.24
CA ASN A 116 5.38 13.40 0.09
C ASN A 116 4.43 12.51 0.92
N GLN A 117 3.93 11.39 0.39
CA GLN A 117 3.15 10.44 1.18
C GLN A 117 4.04 9.42 1.91
N GLN A 118 3.55 8.91 3.04
CA GLN A 118 4.22 7.89 3.84
C GLN A 118 3.66 6.50 3.56
N TYR A 119 4.53 5.50 3.54
CA TYR A 119 4.15 4.12 3.29
C TYR A 119 4.95 3.16 4.17
N MET A 120 4.37 1.98 4.39
CA MET A 120 5.10 0.79 4.78
C MET A 120 5.10 -0.17 3.60
N LEU A 121 6.29 -0.54 3.11
CA LEU A 121 6.46 -1.36 1.91
C LEU A 121 7.12 -2.69 2.24
N PHE A 122 6.61 -3.75 1.60
CA PHE A 122 7.12 -5.11 1.63
C PHE A 122 7.60 -5.46 0.22
N LEU A 123 8.85 -5.14 -0.11
CA LEU A 123 9.39 -5.34 -1.46
C LEU A 123 10.00 -6.73 -1.62
N ILE A 124 9.75 -7.36 -2.77
CA ILE A 124 10.44 -8.60 -3.16
C ILE A 124 11.88 -8.29 -3.61
N GLY A 125 12.68 -9.34 -3.83
CA GLY A 125 14.00 -9.20 -4.41
C GLY A 125 13.99 -8.53 -5.77
N ASP A 126 15.10 -7.89 -6.12
CA ASP A 126 15.27 -7.32 -7.45
C ASP A 126 15.35 -8.45 -8.48
N SER A 127 14.69 -8.26 -9.63
CA SER A 127 14.87 -9.13 -10.79
C SER A 127 16.25 -8.91 -11.42
N GLU A 128 16.63 -9.76 -12.38
CA GLU A 128 17.87 -9.59 -13.15
C GLU A 128 17.97 -8.22 -13.86
N LEU A 129 16.83 -7.57 -14.10
CA LEU A 129 16.74 -6.23 -14.69
C LEU A 129 16.78 -5.09 -13.65
N GLY A 130 16.97 -5.41 -12.37
CA GLY A 130 16.92 -4.44 -11.28
C GLY A 130 15.51 -3.91 -10.96
N LEU A 131 14.47 -4.61 -11.45
CA LEU A 131 13.08 -4.26 -11.17
C LEU A 131 12.57 -5.02 -9.95
N THR A 132 11.82 -4.34 -9.08
CA THR A 132 11.13 -4.92 -7.93
C THR A 132 9.68 -4.45 -7.86
N GLY A 133 8.95 -4.93 -6.86
CA GLY A 133 7.61 -4.49 -6.52
C GLY A 133 7.18 -5.04 -5.17
N PRO A 134 6.01 -4.63 -4.69
CA PRO A 134 5.50 -5.12 -3.42
C PRO A 134 5.06 -6.58 -3.51
N ALA A 135 5.33 -7.33 -2.43
CA ALA A 135 4.86 -8.68 -2.22
C ALA A 135 3.32 -8.71 -2.31
N GLY A 136 2.79 -9.51 -3.23
CA GLY A 136 1.33 -9.64 -3.40
C GLY A 136 0.65 -8.41 -4.01
N LEU A 137 1.38 -7.61 -4.81
CA LEU A 137 0.88 -6.37 -5.44
C LEU A 137 0.48 -5.35 -4.36
N PHE A 138 -0.66 -4.67 -4.51
CA PHE A 138 -1.17 -3.70 -3.53
C PHE A 138 -1.30 -4.21 -2.08
N GLN A 139 -1.22 -5.53 -1.83
CA GLN A 139 -1.27 -6.10 -0.49
C GLN A 139 0.00 -5.81 0.33
N GLY A 140 1.16 -5.72 -0.32
CA GLY A 140 2.45 -5.43 0.31
C GLY A 140 2.79 -3.95 0.38
N ALA A 141 1.86 -3.07 0.01
CA ALA A 141 2.03 -1.63 0.03
C ALA A 141 0.94 -1.00 0.92
N PHE A 142 1.35 -0.45 2.06
CA PHE A 142 0.45 0.14 3.04
C PHE A 142 0.63 1.65 3.03
N LEU A 143 -0.43 2.39 2.73
CA LEU A 143 -0.47 3.83 2.93
C LEU A 143 -0.50 4.13 4.42
N ILE A 144 0.34 5.08 4.86
CA ILE A 144 0.35 5.60 6.22
C ILE A 144 -0.29 6.98 6.24
N TYR A 145 -1.27 7.16 7.11
CA TYR A 145 -1.99 8.42 7.30
C TYR A 145 -2.47 8.57 8.74
N ASN A 146 -2.95 9.76 9.10
CA ASN A 146 -3.59 9.98 10.40
C ASN A 146 -5.10 9.70 10.29
N ASP A 147 -5.63 8.86 11.16
CA ASP A 147 -7.08 8.63 11.24
C ASP A 147 -7.84 9.80 11.92
N GLU A 148 -9.16 9.67 12.05
CA GLU A 148 -10.04 10.67 12.70
C GLU A 148 -9.66 10.98 14.16
N LEU A 149 -8.88 10.10 14.80
CA LEU A 149 -8.38 10.27 16.17
C LEU A 149 -6.93 10.75 16.18
N ASN A 150 -6.42 11.21 15.04
CA ASN A 150 -5.05 11.65 14.81
C ASN A 150 -3.98 10.59 15.15
N ARG A 151 -4.33 9.31 15.00
CA ARG A 151 -3.38 8.20 15.17
C ARG A 151 -2.78 7.86 13.81
N ARG A 152 -1.48 7.63 13.77
CA ARG A 152 -0.82 7.08 12.57
C ARG A 152 -1.31 5.66 12.35
N VAL A 153 -1.90 5.40 11.20
CA VAL A 153 -2.43 4.10 10.81
C VAL A 153 -1.92 3.67 9.44
N ALA A 154 -1.85 2.36 9.21
CA ALA A 154 -1.43 1.74 7.96
C ALA A 154 -2.58 0.96 7.31
N LEU A 155 -2.79 1.14 6.00
CA LEU A 155 -3.84 0.47 5.22
C LEU A 155 -3.33 0.09 3.82
N ASN A 156 -3.47 -1.18 3.43
CA ASN A 156 -3.15 -1.64 2.08
C ASN A 156 -4.37 -1.66 1.15
N GLY A 157 -4.17 -1.92 -0.15
CA GLY A 157 -5.26 -1.97 -1.14
C GLY A 157 -6.29 -3.10 -0.92
N SER A 158 -5.99 -4.08 -0.06
CA SER A 158 -6.92 -5.12 0.40
C SER A 158 -7.70 -4.72 1.65
N GLN A 159 -7.59 -3.47 2.10
CA GLN A 159 -8.11 -3.00 3.39
C GLN A 159 -7.61 -3.83 4.58
N ASN A 160 -6.35 -4.30 4.53
CA ASN A 160 -5.75 -5.18 5.53
C ASN A 160 -6.55 -6.46 5.81
N LEU A 161 -7.44 -6.86 4.90
CA LEU A 161 -8.25 -8.04 5.04
C LEU A 161 -7.35 -9.26 5.26
N GLY A 162 -7.68 -10.09 6.25
CA GLY A 162 -7.09 -11.42 6.38
C GLY A 162 -5.62 -11.50 6.77
N LEU A 163 -4.96 -10.39 7.13
CA LEU A 163 -3.54 -10.37 7.48
C LEU A 163 -3.19 -11.31 8.66
N PHE A 164 -4.11 -11.54 9.59
CA PHE A 164 -3.88 -12.42 10.74
C PHE A 164 -4.60 -13.77 10.65
N LYS A 165 -5.12 -14.15 9.49
CA LYS A 165 -5.83 -15.43 9.36
C LYS A 165 -4.89 -16.64 9.45
N LYS A 166 -5.45 -17.74 9.95
CA LYS A 166 -4.87 -19.10 9.95
C LYS A 166 -3.53 -19.20 10.71
N ASP A 167 -2.49 -19.58 9.99
CA ASP A 167 -1.14 -19.83 10.48
C ASP A 167 -0.46 -18.55 10.99
N ALA A 168 -0.79 -17.37 10.44
CA ALA A 168 -0.28 -16.10 10.96
C ALA A 168 -0.68 -15.86 12.43
N ALA A 169 -1.97 -15.99 12.79
CA ALA A 169 -2.38 -15.86 14.19
C ALA A 169 -1.81 -16.97 15.08
N THR A 170 -1.60 -18.18 14.54
CA THR A 170 -1.05 -19.29 15.31
C THR A 170 0.41 -19.04 15.66
N GLU A 171 1.21 -18.57 14.71
CA GLU A 171 2.61 -18.19 14.92
C GLU A 171 2.72 -17.04 15.92
N LEU A 172 1.83 -16.05 15.85
CA LEU A 172 1.84 -14.92 16.78
C LEU A 172 1.62 -15.29 18.25
N LYS A 173 0.96 -16.42 18.52
CA LYS A 173 0.76 -16.92 19.89
C LYS A 173 2.06 -17.33 20.59
N GLN A 174 3.15 -17.52 19.85
CA GLN A 174 4.46 -17.84 20.42
C GLN A 174 5.18 -16.61 21.01
N PHE A 175 4.71 -15.40 20.68
CA PHE A 175 5.27 -14.16 21.19
C PHE A 175 4.42 -13.58 22.30
N ASP A 176 5.05 -12.87 23.23
CA ASP A 176 4.33 -12.07 24.21
C ASP A 176 3.82 -10.79 23.51
N LEU A 177 2.50 -10.76 23.28
CA LEU A 177 1.83 -9.65 22.64
C LEU A 177 1.27 -8.69 23.70
N THR A 178 1.47 -7.39 23.48
CA THR A 178 0.80 -6.35 24.28
C THR A 178 -0.71 -6.44 24.10
N GLN A 179 -1.47 -5.78 24.98
CA GLN A 179 -2.93 -5.74 24.85
C GLN A 179 -3.39 -5.07 23.54
N SER A 180 -2.68 -4.04 23.07
CA SER A 180 -2.98 -3.36 21.81
C SER A 180 -2.67 -4.25 20.60
N GLU A 181 -1.56 -5.00 20.64
CA GLU A 181 -1.20 -5.97 19.61
C GLU A 181 -2.20 -7.13 19.54
N LYS A 182 -2.64 -7.67 20.68
CA LYS A 182 -3.71 -8.69 20.73
C LYS A 182 -4.98 -8.18 20.06
N ALA A 183 -5.41 -6.96 20.40
CA ALA A 183 -6.58 -6.34 19.79
C ALA A 183 -6.42 -6.12 18.28
N LEU A 184 -5.21 -5.80 17.82
CA LEU A 184 -4.90 -5.67 16.39
C LEU A 184 -4.96 -7.02 15.67
N VAL A 185 -4.44 -8.10 16.27
CA VAL A 185 -4.42 -9.45 15.68
C VAL A 185 -5.83 -10.05 15.56
N GLU A 186 -6.74 -9.66 16.45
CA GLU A 186 -8.16 -10.04 16.39
C GLU A 186 -8.93 -9.31 15.27
N LYS A 187 -8.41 -8.19 14.74
CA LYS A 187 -9.08 -7.48 13.64
C LYS A 187 -9.02 -8.28 12.34
N SER A 188 -10.17 -8.38 11.68
CA SER A 188 -10.29 -9.07 10.40
C SER A 188 -9.89 -8.22 9.18
N LYS A 189 -9.99 -6.89 9.29
CA LYS A 189 -9.68 -5.88 8.26
C LYS A 189 -9.63 -4.47 8.87
N GLY A 190 -9.34 -3.47 8.04
CA GLY A 190 -9.34 -2.05 8.37
C GLY A 190 -7.95 -1.51 8.73
N ALA A 191 -7.85 -0.20 8.90
CA ALA A 191 -6.57 0.44 9.18
C ALA A 191 -6.04 0.01 10.57
N PHE A 192 -4.73 -0.24 10.63
CA PHE A 192 -4.05 -0.68 11.85
C PHE A 192 -3.18 0.44 12.40
N VAL A 193 -3.17 0.60 13.73
CA VAL A 193 -2.24 1.55 14.38
C VAL A 193 -0.83 1.17 14.00
N LEU A 194 -0.08 2.14 13.48
CA LEU A 194 1.20 1.91 12.81
C LEU A 194 2.20 1.22 13.74
N ASP A 195 2.36 1.73 14.97
CA ASP A 195 3.38 1.23 15.90
C ASP A 195 3.10 -0.21 16.32
N ASP A 196 1.83 -0.55 16.62
CA ASP A 196 1.41 -1.92 16.91
C ASP A 196 1.65 -2.83 15.69
N PHE A 197 1.33 -2.34 14.49
CA PHE A 197 1.50 -3.12 13.26
C PHE A 197 2.98 -3.39 12.95
N VAL A 198 3.84 -2.36 13.03
CA VAL A 198 5.29 -2.48 12.85
C VAL A 198 5.88 -3.45 13.89
N SER A 199 5.48 -3.35 15.15
CA SER A 199 5.92 -4.26 16.21
C SER A 199 5.55 -5.71 15.90
N VAL A 200 4.32 -5.98 15.46
CA VAL A 200 3.88 -7.33 15.05
C VAL A 200 4.66 -7.82 13.82
N VAL A 201 4.93 -6.95 12.84
CA VAL A 201 5.74 -7.32 11.66
C VAL A 201 7.16 -7.70 12.07
N LYS A 202 7.80 -6.94 12.97
CA LYS A 202 9.15 -7.27 13.47
C LYS A 202 9.21 -8.63 14.14
N LYS A 203 8.18 -9.02 14.90
CA LYS A 203 8.08 -10.37 15.50
C LYS A 203 8.08 -11.46 14.42
N PHE A 204 7.35 -11.29 13.32
CA PHE A 204 7.40 -12.21 12.17
C PHE A 204 8.73 -12.22 11.44
N VAL A 205 9.44 -11.09 11.37
CA VAL A 205 10.76 -11.04 10.76
C VAL A 205 11.78 -11.84 11.57
N GLN A 206 11.64 -11.87 12.91
CA GLN A 206 12.54 -12.63 13.78
C GLN A 206 12.31 -14.16 13.73
N SER A 207 11.12 -14.61 13.32
CA SER A 207 10.80 -16.04 13.20
C SER A 207 11.09 -16.65 11.82
N ASN A 208 11.50 -15.85 10.82
CA ASN A 208 11.83 -16.29 9.46
C ASN A 208 13.32 -16.11 9.17
#